data_AF-A0A9P1ENT9-F1
#
_entry.id   AF-A0A9P1ENT9-F1
#
_cell.length_a   1.000
_cell.length_b   1.000
_cell.length_c   1.000
_cell.angle_alpha   90.00
_cell.angle_beta   90.00
_cell.angle_gamma   90.00
#
_symmetry.space_group_name_H-M   'P 1'
#
loop_
_entity.id
_entity.type
_entity.pdbx_description
1 polymer ?
#
loop_
_entity_poly.entity_id
_entity_poly.type
_entity_poly.pdbx_seq_one_letter_code
_entity_poly.pdbx_strand_id
1 'polypeptide(L)'
;MSLLLRRPPGREAYPGDVFYLHSRLLERAAKLSSKLGEGSMTALPIVETQSGDVSAYIPTNVISITDGQIFLSADLFNAGIRPAINVGISVSRVGSAAQIKAMKKVAGKLKLELAQFAELEAFAQFASDLDRASQNQLARGQRLRELLKQSQSAPLTAGRANYYYLCWNKWVS
;
A
#
# COMPACT_ATOMS: atom_id res chain seq x y z
N MET A 1 22.78 -13.86 -15.69
CA MET A 1 23.28 -15.25 -15.67
C MET A 1 22.69 -16.11 -16.80
N SER A 2 21.37 -16.15 -16.98
CA SER A 2 20.71 -16.98 -18.02
C SER A 2 21.20 -16.73 -19.45
N LEU A 3 21.32 -15.46 -19.85
CA LEU A 3 21.81 -15.07 -21.18
C LEU A 3 23.27 -15.49 -21.43
N LEU A 4 24.12 -15.39 -20.41
CA LEU A 4 25.53 -15.84 -20.48
C LEU A 4 25.63 -17.35 -20.67
N LEU A 5 24.69 -18.09 -20.07
CA LEU A 5 24.53 -19.54 -20.26
C LEU A 5 23.82 -19.89 -21.56
N ARG A 6 23.54 -18.90 -22.42
CA ARG A 6 22.84 -19.06 -23.72
C ARG A 6 21.49 -19.77 -23.59
N ARG A 7 20.81 -19.60 -22.45
CA ARG A 7 19.43 -20.09 -22.27
C ARG A 7 18.47 -19.21 -23.07
N PRO A 8 17.42 -19.78 -23.69
CA PRO A 8 16.45 -19.00 -24.47
C PRO A 8 15.73 -17.97 -23.57
N PRO A 9 15.71 -16.67 -23.94
CA PRO A 9 14.99 -15.64 -23.19
C PRO A 9 13.50 -15.60 -23.54
N GLY A 10 12.70 -15.05 -22.62
CA GLY A 10 11.30 -14.71 -22.81
C GLY A 10 11.06 -13.20 -22.82
N ARG A 11 9.92 -12.76 -22.25
CA ARG A 11 9.53 -11.35 -22.16
C ARG A 11 10.60 -10.53 -21.41
N GLU A 12 10.92 -9.34 -21.95
CA GLU A 12 11.93 -8.42 -21.38
C GLU A 12 13.31 -9.10 -21.16
N ALA A 13 13.64 -10.11 -21.95
CA ALA A 13 14.86 -10.92 -21.86
C ALA A 13 15.04 -11.74 -20.57
N TYR A 14 13.99 -11.88 -19.74
CA TYR A 14 14.02 -12.74 -18.56
C TYR A 14 13.92 -14.22 -18.94
N PRO A 15 14.54 -15.13 -18.16
CA PRO A 15 14.38 -16.57 -18.39
C PRO A 15 12.98 -17.03 -17.94
N GLY A 16 12.51 -18.14 -18.50
CA GLY A 16 11.19 -18.69 -18.16
C GLY A 16 11.01 -19.15 -16.70
N ASP A 17 12.11 -19.38 -15.98
CA ASP A 17 12.12 -19.77 -14.57
C ASP A 17 12.15 -18.58 -13.58
N VAL A 18 12.13 -17.33 -14.07
CA VAL A 18 12.20 -16.14 -13.19
C VAL A 18 11.07 -16.09 -12.17
N PHE A 19 9.86 -16.49 -12.57
CA PHE A 19 8.73 -16.59 -11.66
C PHE A 19 9.00 -17.57 -10.51
N TYR A 20 9.56 -18.74 -10.84
CA TYR A 20 9.91 -19.76 -9.85
C TYR A 20 10.98 -19.27 -8.88
N LEU A 21 11.92 -18.42 -9.32
CA LEU A 21 12.92 -17.82 -8.43
C LEU A 21 12.28 -16.95 -7.35
N HIS A 22 11.28 -16.15 -7.72
CA HIS A 22 10.56 -15.30 -6.77
C HIS A 22 9.62 -16.11 -5.88
N SER A 23 8.86 -17.05 -6.43
CA SER A 23 7.90 -17.84 -5.65
C SER A 23 8.61 -18.70 -4.61
N ARG A 24 9.64 -19.47 -5.00
CA ARG A 24 10.41 -20.30 -4.05
C ARG A 24 11.06 -19.49 -2.93
N LEU A 25 11.35 -18.20 -3.17
CA LEU A 25 11.93 -17.32 -2.18
C LEU A 25 10.86 -16.82 -1.21
N LEU A 26 9.77 -16.27 -1.73
CA LEU A 26 8.73 -15.60 -0.94
C LEU A 26 7.84 -16.60 -0.19
N GLU A 27 7.58 -17.78 -0.75
CA GLU A 27 6.81 -18.85 -0.09
C GLU A 27 7.49 -19.42 1.16
N ARG A 28 8.76 -19.09 1.40
CA ARG A 28 9.46 -19.45 2.66
C ARG A 28 9.04 -18.56 3.84
N ALA A 29 8.46 -17.39 3.58
CA ALA A 29 8.00 -16.47 4.59
C ALA A 29 6.54 -16.79 4.97
N ALA A 30 6.35 -17.46 6.11
CA ALA A 30 5.03 -17.89 6.55
C ALA A 30 4.88 -17.78 8.08
N LYS A 31 3.63 -17.90 8.57
CA LYS A 31 3.32 -18.19 9.97
C LYS A 31 3.18 -19.69 10.15
N LEU A 32 4.04 -20.27 10.98
CA LEU A 32 4.03 -21.70 11.31
C LEU A 32 2.85 -22.04 12.21
N SER A 33 2.44 -23.32 12.15
CA SER A 33 1.37 -23.85 13.00
C SER A 33 1.82 -24.01 14.46
N SER A 34 0.86 -24.21 15.37
CA SER A 34 1.14 -24.47 16.78
C SER A 34 1.98 -25.72 17.03
N LYS A 35 1.87 -26.73 16.15
CA LYS A 35 2.69 -27.94 16.21
C LYS A 35 4.17 -27.68 15.89
N LEU A 36 4.45 -26.62 15.12
CA LEU A 36 5.78 -26.21 14.68
C LEU A 36 6.32 -25.01 15.49
N GLY A 37 5.68 -24.68 16.63
CA GLY A 37 6.15 -23.64 17.55
C GLY A 37 5.68 -22.21 17.25
N GLU A 38 4.70 -22.03 16.36
CA GLU A 38 4.06 -20.73 16.04
C GLU A 38 4.98 -19.60 15.52
N GLY A 39 6.24 -19.93 15.17
CA GLY A 39 7.19 -18.99 14.59
C GLY A 39 6.66 -18.32 13.32
N SER A 40 7.15 -17.13 13.02
CA SER A 40 6.73 -16.38 11.84
C SER A 40 7.89 -15.68 11.17
N MET A 41 7.85 -15.64 9.84
CA MET A 41 8.75 -14.86 9.01
C MET A 41 7.91 -13.99 8.08
N THR A 42 8.13 -12.68 8.12
CA THR A 42 7.43 -11.72 7.23
C THR A 42 8.43 -11.19 6.20
N ALA A 43 8.12 -11.39 4.92
CA ALA A 43 8.90 -10.82 3.82
C ALA A 43 8.34 -9.45 3.42
N LEU A 44 9.24 -8.48 3.17
CA LEU A 44 8.92 -7.17 2.62
C LEU A 44 9.75 -6.95 1.33
N PRO A 45 9.37 -7.57 0.21
CA PRO A 45 10.09 -7.39 -1.04
C PRO A 45 9.92 -5.96 -1.56
N ILE A 46 10.99 -5.42 -2.13
CA ILE A 46 10.98 -4.13 -2.83
C ILE A 46 11.19 -4.42 -4.31
N VAL A 47 10.28 -3.89 -5.13
CA VAL A 47 10.34 -4.01 -6.59
C VAL A 47 10.25 -2.60 -7.16
N GLU A 48 11.25 -2.23 -7.96
CA GLU A 48 11.25 -0.98 -8.70
C GLU A 48 10.31 -1.09 -9.90
N THR A 49 9.55 -0.03 -10.17
CA THR A 49 8.74 0.12 -11.38
C THR A 49 9.31 1.24 -12.23
N GLN A 50 9.30 1.07 -13.55
CA GLN A 50 9.72 2.11 -14.48
C GLN A 50 8.52 3.02 -14.77
N SER A 51 8.64 4.31 -14.45
CA SER A 51 7.55 5.29 -14.60
C SER A 51 6.21 4.86 -13.98
N GLY A 52 6.25 4.09 -12.89
CA GLY A 52 5.04 3.59 -12.23
C GLY A 52 4.34 2.42 -12.94
N ASP A 53 4.95 1.83 -13.98
CA ASP A 53 4.36 0.70 -14.70
C ASP A 53 4.36 -0.58 -13.85
N VAL A 54 3.18 -0.92 -13.32
CA VAL A 54 2.93 -2.15 -12.56
C VAL A 54 2.64 -3.36 -13.46
N SER A 55 2.44 -3.14 -14.76
CA SER A 55 2.14 -4.19 -15.75
C SER A 55 3.39 -4.81 -16.39
N ALA A 56 4.56 -4.26 -16.07
CA ALA A 56 5.86 -4.83 -16.40
C ALA A 56 5.98 -6.26 -15.84
N TYR A 57 6.84 -7.07 -16.47
CA TYR A 57 6.87 -8.51 -16.22
C TYR A 57 7.23 -8.87 -14.77
N ILE A 58 8.26 -8.22 -14.21
CA ILE A 58 8.70 -8.50 -12.83
C ILE A 58 7.70 -7.99 -11.77
N PRO A 59 7.20 -6.74 -11.82
CA PRO A 59 6.15 -6.29 -10.91
C PRO A 59 4.92 -7.20 -10.92
N THR A 60 4.44 -7.60 -12.10
CA THR A 60 3.27 -8.48 -12.23
C THR A 60 3.52 -9.84 -11.54
N ASN A 61 4.68 -10.44 -11.78
CA ASN A 61 5.05 -11.70 -11.14
C ASN A 61 5.07 -11.58 -9.61
N VAL A 62 5.76 -10.59 -9.07
CA VAL A 62 5.87 -10.43 -7.61
C VAL A 62 4.52 -10.12 -6.98
N ILE A 63 3.71 -9.24 -7.59
CA ILE A 63 2.35 -8.93 -7.12
C ILE A 63 1.48 -10.19 -7.06
N SER A 64 1.61 -11.10 -8.03
CA SER A 64 0.84 -12.35 -8.02
C SER A 64 1.22 -13.30 -6.88
N ILE A 65 2.46 -13.21 -6.38
CA ILE A 65 2.99 -14.07 -5.31
C ILE A 65 2.72 -13.48 -3.92
N THR A 66 2.95 -12.18 -3.73
CA THR A 66 2.85 -11.52 -2.42
C THR A 66 1.41 -11.36 -1.93
N ASP A 67 1.17 -11.47 -0.62
CA ASP A 67 -0.15 -11.26 0.02
C ASP A 67 -0.65 -9.81 0.05
N GLY A 68 -0.15 -8.95 -0.84
CA GLY A 68 -0.46 -7.53 -0.91
C GLY A 68 0.72 -6.72 -1.38
N GLN A 69 0.48 -5.42 -1.57
CA GLN A 69 1.47 -4.49 -2.07
C GLN A 69 1.27 -3.11 -1.44
N ILE A 70 2.38 -2.40 -1.22
CA ILE A 70 2.39 -0.98 -0.90
C ILE A 70 2.98 -0.28 -2.11
N PHE A 71 2.15 0.50 -2.81
CA PHE A 71 2.57 1.25 -3.98
C PHE A 71 2.98 2.68 -3.56
N LEU A 72 4.19 3.07 -3.95
CA LEU A 72 4.71 4.41 -3.70
C LEU A 72 4.66 5.23 -5.00
N SER A 73 3.95 6.35 -4.97
CA SER A 73 3.77 7.21 -6.16
C SER A 73 4.76 8.38 -6.15
N ALA A 74 5.39 8.63 -7.30
CA ALA A 74 6.23 9.80 -7.51
C ALA A 74 5.43 11.11 -7.42
N ASP A 75 4.20 11.14 -7.94
CA ASP A 75 3.33 12.33 -7.90
C ASP A 75 2.97 12.72 -6.46
N LEU A 76 2.63 11.72 -5.63
CA LEU A 76 2.36 11.96 -4.21
C LEU A 76 3.60 12.48 -3.48
N PHE A 77 4.78 11.95 -3.82
CA PHE A 77 6.04 12.38 -3.22
C PHE A 77 6.39 13.83 -3.60
N ASN A 78 6.20 14.19 -4.87
CA ASN A 78 6.45 15.53 -5.40
C ASN A 78 5.43 16.55 -4.86
N ALA A 79 4.19 16.12 -4.59
CA ALA A 79 3.18 16.90 -3.89
C ALA A 79 3.41 17.02 -2.37
N GLY A 80 4.56 16.54 -1.84
CA GLY A 80 4.94 16.70 -0.45
C GLY A 80 4.27 15.72 0.53
N ILE A 81 3.61 14.67 0.04
CA ILE A 81 3.08 13.60 0.90
C ILE A 81 4.15 12.56 1.16
N ARG A 82 4.54 12.43 2.43
CA ARG A 82 5.55 11.48 2.89
C ARG A 82 5.04 10.77 4.15
N PRO A 83 4.94 9.43 4.16
CA PRO A 83 5.27 8.50 3.07
C PRO A 83 4.27 8.58 1.90
N ALA A 84 4.77 8.44 0.67
CA ALA A 84 4.02 8.64 -0.58
C ALA A 84 3.15 7.42 -0.98
N ILE A 85 2.37 6.90 -0.03
CA ILE A 85 1.58 5.67 -0.21
C ILE A 85 0.33 5.96 -1.02
N ASN A 86 0.19 5.30 -2.17
CA ASN A 86 -1.05 5.31 -2.93
C ASN A 86 -2.03 4.28 -2.34
N VAL A 87 -2.99 4.76 -1.54
CA VAL A 87 -3.95 3.91 -0.81
C VAL A 87 -4.93 3.19 -1.76
N GLY A 88 -5.20 3.73 -2.95
CA GLY A 88 -6.11 3.13 -3.93
C GLY A 88 -5.52 1.88 -4.60
N ILE A 89 -4.22 1.90 -4.90
CA ILE A 89 -3.50 0.78 -5.55
C ILE A 89 -2.93 -0.20 -4.51
N SER A 90 -2.63 0.29 -3.30
CA SER A 90 -2.07 -0.54 -2.22
C SER A 90 -3.13 -1.49 -1.65
N VAL A 91 -2.77 -2.77 -1.55
CA VAL A 91 -3.68 -3.84 -1.12
C VAL A 91 -3.00 -4.68 -0.04
N SER A 92 -3.80 -5.19 0.89
CA SER A 92 -3.41 -6.28 1.79
C SER A 92 -4.47 -7.37 1.70
N ARG A 93 -4.09 -8.57 1.30
CA ARG A 93 -4.97 -9.75 1.19
C ARG A 93 -5.28 -10.35 2.56
N VAL A 94 -4.38 -10.20 3.53
CA VAL A 94 -4.61 -10.58 4.94
C VAL A 94 -5.62 -9.65 5.61
N GLY A 95 -5.65 -8.38 5.19
CA GLY A 95 -6.64 -7.40 5.64
C GLY A 95 -6.58 -7.12 7.14
N SER A 96 -7.75 -6.99 7.76
CA SER A 96 -7.87 -6.61 9.19
C SER A 96 -7.45 -7.70 10.19
N ALA A 97 -7.17 -8.93 9.72
CA ALA A 97 -6.76 -10.04 10.59
C ALA A 97 -5.37 -9.81 11.21
N ALA A 98 -4.50 -9.05 10.54
CA ALA A 98 -3.17 -8.68 11.04
C ALA A 98 -3.17 -7.45 11.97
N GLN A 99 -4.33 -6.82 12.21
CA GLN A 99 -4.42 -5.59 12.99
C GLN A 99 -4.85 -5.84 14.44
N ILE A 100 -4.33 -5.03 15.36
CA ILE A 100 -4.84 -5.00 16.74
C ILE A 100 -6.31 -4.53 16.76
N LYS A 101 -7.09 -5.04 17.71
CA LYS A 101 -8.54 -4.74 17.83
C LYS A 101 -8.86 -3.24 17.82
N ALA A 102 -8.01 -2.43 18.47
CA ALA A 102 -8.17 -0.99 18.52
C ALA A 102 -8.03 -0.32 17.13
N MET A 103 -7.00 -0.72 16.38
CA MET A 103 -6.76 -0.21 15.02
C MET A 103 -7.87 -0.65 14.05
N LYS A 104 -8.36 -1.89 14.17
CA LYS A 104 -9.42 -2.41 13.30
C LYS A 104 -10.70 -1.57 13.33
N LYS A 105 -11.07 -1.00 14.49
CA LYS A 105 -12.25 -0.13 14.64
C LYS A 105 -12.12 1.19 13.87
N VAL A 106 -10.89 1.65 13.69
CA VAL A 106 -10.55 2.95 13.11
C VAL A 106 -10.18 2.83 11.64
N ALA A 107 -9.26 1.91 11.31
CA ALA A 107 -8.66 1.79 9.98
C ALA A 107 -9.66 1.41 8.88
N GLY A 108 -10.72 0.67 9.21
CA GLY A 108 -11.75 0.28 8.24
C GLY A 108 -12.49 1.49 7.65
N LYS A 109 -12.90 2.44 8.51
CA LYS A 109 -13.54 3.68 8.07
C LYS A 109 -12.57 4.58 7.32
N LEU A 110 -11.35 4.73 7.84
CA LEU A 110 -10.30 5.55 7.23
C LEU A 110 -9.98 5.13 5.79
N LYS A 111 -9.85 3.81 5.53
CA LYS A 111 -9.55 3.32 4.18
C LYS A 111 -10.65 3.65 3.18
N LEU A 112 -11.92 3.51 3.59
CA LEU A 112 -13.08 3.84 2.74
C LEU A 112 -13.15 5.36 2.47
N GLU A 113 -12.95 6.18 3.50
CA GLU A 113 -12.98 7.64 3.37
C GLU A 113 -11.87 8.15 2.43
N LEU A 114 -10.66 7.58 2.51
CA LEU A 114 -9.55 7.94 1.61
C LEU A 114 -9.78 7.48 0.17
N ALA A 115 -10.42 6.33 -0.04
CA ALA A 115 -10.77 5.86 -1.38
C ALA A 115 -11.80 6.78 -2.04
N GLN A 116 -12.88 7.12 -1.32
CA GLN A 116 -13.89 8.07 -1.79
C GLN A 116 -13.30 9.46 -2.04
N PHE A 117 -12.41 9.91 -1.16
CA PHE A 117 -11.70 11.17 -1.36
C PHE A 117 -10.87 11.17 -2.64
N ALA A 118 -10.12 10.10 -2.93
CA ALA A 118 -9.29 10.02 -4.14
C ALA A 118 -10.13 10.05 -5.42
N GLU A 119 -11.28 9.36 -5.44
CA GLU A 119 -12.22 9.41 -6.56
C GLU A 119 -12.80 10.81 -6.75
N LEU A 120 -13.21 11.45 -5.66
CA LEU A 120 -13.79 12.80 -5.70
C LEU A 120 -12.76 13.88 -6.05
N GLU A 121 -11.52 13.75 -5.57
CA GLU A 121 -10.41 14.67 -5.88
C GLU A 121 -10.11 14.68 -7.39
N ALA A 122 -10.13 13.52 -8.04
CA ALA A 122 -9.96 13.42 -9.48
C ALA A 122 -11.14 14.07 -10.24
N PHE A 123 -12.38 13.86 -9.80
CA PHE A 123 -13.56 14.46 -10.45
C PHE A 123 -13.62 15.98 -10.25
N ALA A 124 -13.27 16.46 -9.07
CA ALA A 124 -13.30 17.87 -8.70
C ALA A 124 -12.36 18.74 -9.54
N GLN A 125 -11.31 18.17 -10.13
CA GLN A 125 -10.43 18.90 -11.05
C GLN A 125 -11.10 19.30 -12.37
N PHE A 126 -12.20 18.64 -12.73
CA PHE A 126 -12.93 18.87 -13.99
C PHE A 126 -14.29 19.55 -13.79
N ALA A 127 -14.79 19.65 -12.55
CA ALA A 127 -16.09 20.22 -12.23
C ALA A 127 -15.97 21.67 -11.76
N SER A 128 -16.77 22.58 -12.34
CA SER A 128 -16.79 24.00 -11.96
C SER A 128 -17.60 24.28 -10.69
N ASP A 129 -18.68 23.52 -10.47
CA ASP A 129 -19.53 23.64 -9.28
C ASP A 129 -19.66 22.28 -8.59
N LEU A 130 -19.19 22.24 -7.35
CA LEU A 130 -19.32 21.08 -6.46
C LEU A 130 -20.37 21.40 -5.40
N ASP A 131 -21.27 20.47 -5.16
CA ASP A 131 -22.24 20.59 -4.09
C ASP A 131 -21.56 20.59 -2.70
N ARG A 132 -22.26 21.10 -1.68
CA ARG A 132 -21.70 21.23 -0.33
C ARG A 132 -21.23 19.90 0.26
N ALA A 133 -21.87 18.78 -0.07
CA ALA A 133 -21.45 17.48 0.45
C ALA A 133 -20.10 17.07 -0.13
N SER A 134 -19.90 17.24 -1.45
CA SER A 134 -18.62 17.01 -2.11
C SER A 134 -17.51 17.92 -1.57
N GLN A 135 -17.79 19.22 -1.38
CA GLN A 135 -16.81 20.14 -0.79
C GLN A 135 -16.38 19.70 0.61
N ASN A 136 -17.33 19.27 1.44
CA ASN A 136 -17.04 18.77 2.79
C ASN A 136 -16.22 17.47 2.77
N GLN A 137 -16.51 16.55 1.84
CA GLN A 137 -15.74 15.33 1.66
C GLN A 137 -14.31 15.61 1.21
N LEU A 138 -14.10 16.54 0.27
CA LEU A 138 -12.76 16.97 -0.16
C LEU A 138 -11.97 17.58 0.99
N ALA A 139 -12.57 18.52 1.73
CA ALA A 139 -11.92 19.15 2.88
C ALA A 139 -11.54 18.12 3.97
N ARG A 140 -12.42 17.15 4.22
CA ARG A 140 -12.14 16.06 5.17
C ARG A 140 -11.01 15.16 4.68
N GLY A 141 -11.01 14.76 3.42
CA GLY A 141 -9.99 13.89 2.85
C GLY A 141 -8.61 14.55 2.78
N GLN A 142 -8.53 15.84 2.48
CA GLN A 142 -7.27 16.60 2.55
C GLN A 142 -6.67 16.56 3.97
N ARG A 143 -7.49 16.79 5.00
CA ARG A 143 -7.03 16.72 6.40
C ARG A 143 -6.62 15.30 6.82
N LEU A 144 -7.32 14.27 6.34
CA LEU A 144 -6.94 12.87 6.56
C LEU A 144 -5.58 12.55 5.93
N ARG A 145 -5.31 13.08 4.74
CA ARG A 145 -4.02 12.94 4.05
C ARG A 145 -2.89 13.61 4.83
N GLU A 146 -3.14 14.77 5.42
CA GLU A 146 -2.19 15.43 6.32
C GLU A 146 -1.90 14.60 7.57
N LEU A 147 -2.92 13.98 8.18
CA LEU A 147 -2.76 13.13 9.36
C LEU A 147 -1.85 11.92 9.09
N LEU A 148 -1.84 11.42 7.85
CA LEU A 148 -1.01 10.29 7.43
C LEU A 148 0.43 10.66 7.11
N LYS A 149 0.78 11.94 7.07
CA LYS A 149 2.16 12.36 6.87
C LYS A 149 3.00 12.05 8.11
N GLN A 150 4.18 11.51 7.88
CA GLN A 150 5.12 11.14 8.93
C GLN A 150 6.54 11.43 8.46
N SER A 151 7.34 12.05 9.32
CA SER A 151 8.76 12.28 9.05
C SER A 151 9.52 10.95 8.99
N GLN A 152 10.57 10.94 8.17
CA GLN A 152 11.45 9.79 8.03
C GLN A 152 12.08 9.44 9.37
N SER A 153 12.16 8.14 9.68
CA SER A 153 12.77 7.61 10.90
C SER A 153 12.11 8.08 12.21
N ALA A 154 10.87 8.58 12.17
CA ALA A 154 10.09 8.93 13.36
C ALA A 154 8.87 8.01 13.53
N PRO A 155 9.06 6.71 13.82
CA PRO A 155 7.96 5.75 13.92
C PRO A 155 6.98 6.11 15.04
N LEU A 156 5.68 6.03 14.74
CA LEU A 156 4.63 6.12 15.74
C LEU A 156 4.35 4.74 16.33
N THR A 157 4.18 4.67 17.64
CA THR A 157 3.65 3.46 18.28
C THR A 157 2.19 3.26 17.85
N ALA A 158 1.72 2.01 17.79
CA ALA A 158 0.33 1.72 17.43
C ALA A 158 -0.68 2.45 18.34
N GLY A 159 -0.36 2.59 19.63
CA GLY A 159 -1.17 3.35 20.59
C GLY A 159 -1.24 4.85 20.25
N ARG A 160 -0.09 5.47 19.93
CA ARG A 160 -0.05 6.88 19.53
C ARG A 160 -0.79 7.13 18.21
N ALA A 161 -0.57 6.29 17.20
CA ALA A 161 -1.26 6.40 15.91
C ALA A 161 -2.79 6.34 16.09
N ASN A 162 -3.28 5.41 16.92
CA ASN A 162 -4.70 5.28 17.20
C ASN A 162 -5.25 6.46 18.01
N TYR A 163 -4.48 6.97 19.00
CA TYR A 163 -4.86 8.15 19.77
C TYR A 163 -5.00 9.40 18.89
N TYR A 164 -4.02 9.66 18.01
CA TYR A 164 -4.07 10.81 17.10
C TYR A 164 -5.31 10.76 16.21
N TYR A 165 -5.64 9.60 15.66
CA TYR A 165 -6.86 9.46 14.86
C TYR A 165 -8.13 9.73 15.68
N LEU A 166 -8.24 9.16 16.89
CA LEU A 166 -9.42 9.34 17.74
C LEU A 166 -9.60 10.78 18.21
N CYS A 167 -8.52 11.46 18.57
CA CYS A 167 -8.53 12.89 18.86
C CYS A 167 -8.98 13.65 17.62
N TRP A 168 -8.32 13.45 16.49
CA TRP A 168 -8.65 14.14 15.24
C TRP A 168 -10.13 13.96 14.85
N ASN A 169 -10.67 12.74 14.93
CA ASN A 169 -12.06 12.45 14.58
C ASN A 169 -13.09 13.08 15.52
N LYS A 170 -12.71 13.45 16.75
CA LYS A 170 -13.57 14.21 17.70
C LYS A 170 -13.52 15.72 17.49
N TRP A 171 -12.43 16.23 16.94
CA TRP A 171 -12.23 17.68 16.73
C TRP A 171 -12.67 18.14 15.34
N VAL A 172 -12.80 17.21 14.39
CA VAL A 172 -13.18 17.49 12.99
C VAL A 172 -14.65 17.16 12.68
N SER A 173 -15.31 16.37 13.53
CA SER A 173 -16.77 16.15 13.51
C SER A 173 -17.53 17.32 14.13
#